data_AF-A0A0B8PG24-F1
#
_entry.id   AF-A0A0B8PG24-F1
#
_cell.length_a   1.000
_cell.length_b   1.000
_cell.length_c   1.000
_cell.angle_alpha   90.00
_cell.angle_beta   90.00
_cell.angle_gamma   90.00
#
_symmetry.space_group_name_H-M   'P 1'
#
loop_
_entity.id
_entity.type
_entity.pdbx_description
1 polymer ?
#
loop_
_entity_poly.entity_id
_entity_poly.type
_entity_poly.pdbx_seq_one_letter_code
_entity_poly.pdbx_strand_id
1 'polypeptide(L)'
;MGTKALCFSHRLDFNTRLALSAFTKQVLQKHYTNDRELTSTILPNRKVRELESNDLLNMGDIPTKLKVHVQNQEPIQLLWIELVNAGISIEYVETVAEADIWVNNFLFGADVLLDHYYWLMLSESASNMITPFKQRQWITEFHQTRASKSAFLNDIEDRYLEEKRLVPLWVKSVAFKSHDTLRGTDVDSLGMMNLCNIWFDKREKAN
;
A
#
# COMPACT_ATOMS: atom_id res chain seq x y z
N MET A 1 -2.67 7.47 10.20
CA MET A 1 -2.71 5.98 10.15
C MET A 1 -2.49 5.55 8.70
N GLY A 2 -1.99 4.35 8.40
CA GLY A 2 -1.77 3.96 7.02
C GLY A 2 -1.87 2.47 6.77
N THR A 3 -1.69 2.07 5.52
CA THR A 3 -1.65 0.68 5.08
C THR A 3 -0.47 0.50 4.14
N LYS A 4 0.27 -0.60 4.30
CA LYS A 4 1.25 -1.01 3.29
C LYS A 4 0.54 -1.88 2.26
N ALA A 5 0.82 -1.67 0.98
CA ALA A 5 0.29 -2.53 -0.09
C ALA A 5 1.40 -2.91 -1.07
N LEU A 6 1.24 -4.09 -1.67
CA LEU A 6 1.95 -4.47 -2.88
C LEU A 6 1.16 -3.94 -4.07
N CYS A 7 1.78 -3.16 -4.94
CA CYS A 7 1.16 -2.54 -6.10
C CYS A 7 1.66 -3.20 -7.39
N PHE A 8 0.79 -3.25 -8.39
CA PHE A 8 1.06 -3.85 -9.69
C PHE A 8 0.87 -2.85 -10.82
N SER A 9 1.78 -2.88 -11.78
CA SER A 9 1.74 -1.98 -12.92
C SER A 9 0.51 -2.21 -13.80
N HIS A 10 0.02 -1.14 -14.41
CA HIS A 10 -1.01 -1.27 -15.44
C HIS A 10 -0.54 -2.00 -16.70
N ARG A 11 0.78 -2.16 -16.88
CA ARG A 11 1.39 -2.89 -18.00
C ARG A 11 1.24 -4.40 -17.89
N LEU A 12 1.11 -4.93 -16.68
CA LEU A 12 0.79 -6.34 -16.48
C LEU A 12 -0.64 -6.59 -16.94
N ASP A 13 -0.90 -7.72 -17.60
CA ASP A 13 -2.28 -8.10 -17.89
C ASP A 13 -3.01 -8.58 -16.62
N PHE A 14 -4.31 -8.80 -16.75
CA PHE A 14 -5.14 -9.19 -15.62
C PHE A 14 -4.76 -10.56 -15.05
N ASN A 15 -4.42 -11.54 -15.89
CA ASN A 15 -4.11 -12.89 -15.44
C ASN A 15 -2.80 -12.92 -14.66
N THR A 16 -1.78 -12.19 -15.13
CA THR A 16 -0.53 -12.04 -14.37
C THR A 16 -0.78 -11.36 -13.02
N ARG A 17 -1.57 -10.28 -12.98
CA ARG A 17 -1.91 -9.63 -11.69
C ARG A 17 -2.71 -10.54 -10.77
N LEU A 18 -3.63 -11.33 -11.31
CA LEU A 18 -4.41 -12.31 -10.56
C LEU A 18 -3.51 -13.38 -9.94
N ALA A 19 -2.62 -13.98 -10.73
CA ALA A 19 -1.69 -14.99 -10.25
C ALA A 19 -0.71 -14.44 -9.20
N LEU A 20 -0.14 -13.25 -9.43
CA LEU A 20 0.70 -12.55 -8.46
C LEU A 20 -0.05 -12.22 -7.17
N SER A 21 -1.30 -11.78 -7.26
CA SER A 21 -2.14 -11.52 -6.10
C SER A 21 -2.41 -12.80 -5.30
N ALA A 22 -2.79 -13.90 -5.97
CA ALA A 22 -3.02 -15.19 -5.33
C ALA A 22 -1.75 -15.71 -4.64
N PHE A 23 -0.61 -15.66 -5.33
CA PHE A 23 0.70 -16.05 -4.79
C PHE A 23 1.06 -15.21 -3.56
N THR A 24 0.90 -13.89 -3.65
CA THR A 24 1.17 -12.97 -2.55
C THR A 24 0.33 -13.30 -1.33
N LYS A 25 -0.97 -13.51 -1.48
CA LYS A 25 -1.88 -13.88 -0.38
C LYS A 25 -1.44 -15.19 0.30
N GLN A 26 -1.06 -16.22 -0.48
CA GLN A 26 -0.58 -17.49 0.08
C GLN A 26 0.70 -17.30 0.92
N VAL A 27 1.67 -16.54 0.40
CA VAL A 27 2.91 -16.24 1.15
C VAL A 27 2.61 -15.44 2.41
N LEU A 28 1.72 -14.44 2.35
CA LEU A 28 1.30 -13.65 3.51
C LEU A 28 0.69 -14.54 4.60
N GLN A 29 -0.23 -15.41 4.23
CA GLN A 29 -0.87 -16.34 5.16
C GLN A 29 0.13 -17.31 5.80
N LYS A 30 1.10 -17.80 5.02
CA LYS A 30 2.13 -18.75 5.47
C LYS A 30 3.16 -18.12 6.41
N HIS A 31 3.53 -16.85 6.20
CA HIS A 31 4.72 -16.27 6.83
C HIS A 31 4.50 -15.01 7.67
N TYR A 32 3.39 -14.28 7.50
CA TYR A 32 3.25 -12.92 8.07
C TYR A 32 2.08 -12.76 9.04
N THR A 33 1.21 -13.76 9.17
CA THR A 33 0.01 -13.73 10.02
C THR A 33 0.30 -13.70 11.52
N ASN A 34 1.45 -14.22 11.96
CA ASN A 34 1.80 -14.27 13.38
C ASN A 34 2.24 -12.92 13.95
N ASP A 35 2.86 -12.07 13.12
CA ASP A 35 3.50 -10.83 13.57
C ASP A 35 2.79 -9.56 13.08
N ARG A 36 1.84 -9.68 12.14
CA ARG A 36 1.22 -8.54 11.48
C ARG A 36 -0.29 -8.72 11.33
N GLU A 37 -1.01 -7.64 11.58
CA GLU A 37 -2.44 -7.57 11.35
C GLU A 37 -2.71 -7.34 9.87
N LEU A 38 -2.98 -8.42 9.13
CA LEU A 38 -3.28 -8.35 7.71
C LEU A 38 -4.59 -7.59 7.46
N THR A 39 -4.65 -6.85 6.37
CA THR A 39 -5.83 -6.06 5.98
C THR A 39 -6.23 -6.33 4.54
N SER A 40 -7.50 -6.12 4.21
CA SER A 40 -8.05 -6.22 2.85
C SER A 40 -8.34 -4.87 2.21
N THR A 41 -7.99 -3.77 2.88
CA THR A 41 -8.24 -2.41 2.42
C THR A 41 -7.05 -1.52 2.71
N ILE A 42 -6.77 -0.59 1.80
CA ILE A 42 -5.83 0.50 2.03
C ILE A 42 -6.48 1.66 2.80
N LEU A 43 -7.81 1.76 2.85
CA LEU A 43 -8.50 2.88 3.48
C LEU A 43 -8.67 2.69 4.99
N PRO A 44 -8.35 3.70 5.83
CA PRO A 44 -8.57 3.65 7.26
C PRO A 44 -10.07 3.60 7.57
N ASN A 45 -10.45 2.80 8.58
CA ASN A 45 -11.82 2.67 9.11
C ASN A 45 -12.85 2.00 8.19
N ARG A 46 -12.44 1.47 7.04
CA ARG A 46 -13.31 0.58 6.25
C ARG A 46 -13.36 -0.79 6.94
N LYS A 47 -14.55 -1.40 7.05
CA LYS A 47 -14.67 -2.77 7.57
C LYS A 47 -13.86 -3.69 6.67
N VAL A 48 -12.84 -4.32 7.25
CA VAL A 48 -12.00 -5.33 6.62
C VAL A 48 -12.94 -6.44 6.10
N ARG A 49 -13.03 -6.60 4.78
CA ARG A 49 -13.59 -7.82 4.19
C ARG A 49 -12.61 -8.95 4.48
N GLU A 50 -13.08 -10.16 4.75
CA GLU A 50 -12.16 -11.29 4.90
C GLU A 50 -11.28 -11.39 3.65
N LEU A 51 -10.01 -11.76 3.85
CA LEU A 51 -9.06 -11.93 2.78
C LEU A 51 -9.42 -13.19 2.00
N GLU A 52 -10.48 -13.16 1.19
CA GLU A 52 -10.91 -14.31 0.42
C GLU A 52 -9.80 -14.68 -0.58
N SER A 53 -9.26 -15.89 -0.41
CA SER A 53 -8.23 -16.48 -1.26
C SER A 53 -8.83 -17.57 -2.15
N ASN A 54 -9.99 -17.28 -2.76
CA ASN A 54 -10.60 -18.18 -3.74
C ASN A 54 -10.00 -18.00 -5.15
N ASP A 55 -9.07 -17.05 -5.32
CA ASP A 55 -8.35 -16.86 -6.58
C ASP A 55 -7.46 -18.10 -6.83
N LEU A 56 -7.74 -18.86 -7.89
CA LEU A 56 -6.94 -20.01 -8.31
C LEU A 56 -5.53 -19.53 -8.73
N LEU A 57 -4.50 -20.04 -8.05
CA LEU A 57 -3.11 -19.75 -8.42
C LEU A 57 -2.71 -20.56 -9.66
N ASN A 58 -2.47 -19.86 -10.77
CA ASN A 58 -1.83 -20.43 -11.95
C ASN A 58 -0.43 -19.84 -12.13
N MET A 59 0.59 -20.62 -11.77
CA MET A 59 1.99 -20.18 -11.86
C MET A 59 2.44 -19.91 -13.31
N GLY A 60 1.77 -20.51 -14.31
CA GLY A 60 2.07 -20.28 -15.72
C GLY A 60 1.77 -18.85 -16.20
N ASP A 61 0.93 -18.11 -15.46
CA ASP A 61 0.56 -16.73 -15.79
C ASP A 61 1.56 -15.70 -15.21
N ILE A 62 2.49 -16.13 -14.34
CA ILE A 62 3.53 -15.25 -13.80
C ILE A 62 4.73 -15.27 -14.75
N PRO A 63 5.22 -14.11 -15.24
CA PRO A 63 6.37 -14.07 -16.13
C PRO A 63 7.63 -14.58 -15.43
N THR A 64 8.53 -15.19 -16.22
CA THR A 64 9.80 -15.74 -15.72
C THR A 64 10.77 -14.65 -15.23
N LYS A 65 10.50 -13.38 -15.52
CA LYS A 65 11.26 -12.23 -15.05
C LYS A 65 10.30 -11.13 -14.60
N LEU A 66 10.54 -10.56 -13.42
CA LEU A 66 9.78 -9.46 -12.85
C LEU A 66 10.70 -8.29 -12.49
N LYS A 67 10.31 -7.08 -12.88
CA LYS A 67 10.97 -5.85 -12.44
C LYS A 67 10.38 -5.37 -11.12
N VAL A 68 11.19 -5.30 -10.08
CA VAL A 68 10.78 -4.90 -8.73
C VAL A 68 11.45 -3.59 -8.36
N HIS A 69 10.67 -2.60 -7.93
CA HIS A 69 11.23 -1.33 -7.46
C HIS A 69 12.10 -1.54 -6.21
N VAL A 70 13.29 -0.95 -6.12
CA VAL A 70 14.23 -1.20 -5.01
C VAL A 70 13.71 -0.79 -3.62
N GLN A 71 12.82 0.20 -3.53
CA GLN A 71 12.42 0.75 -2.23
C GLN A 71 11.33 -0.07 -1.51
N ASN A 72 11.33 0.01 -0.17
CA ASN A 72 10.33 -0.59 0.72
C ASN A 72 10.20 -2.12 0.64
N GLN A 73 11.24 -2.82 0.19
CA GLN A 73 11.20 -4.26 -0.08
C GLN A 73 11.42 -5.16 1.13
N GLU A 74 12.26 -4.73 2.09
CA GLU A 74 12.61 -5.54 3.27
C GLU A 74 11.41 -6.11 4.04
N PRO A 75 10.29 -5.37 4.24
CA PRO A 75 9.16 -5.88 5.00
C PRO A 75 8.49 -7.11 4.39
N ILE A 76 8.71 -7.43 3.12
CA ILE A 76 8.16 -8.61 2.43
C ILE A 76 9.24 -9.51 1.81
N GLN A 77 10.44 -9.56 2.39
CA GLN A 77 11.57 -10.33 1.83
C GLN A 77 11.24 -11.80 1.52
N LEU A 78 10.40 -12.47 2.32
CA LEU A 78 10.02 -13.86 2.07
C LEU A 78 9.18 -14.02 0.79
N LEU A 79 8.45 -12.98 0.35
CA LEU A 79 7.75 -13.02 -0.94
C LEU A 79 8.74 -13.13 -2.10
N TRP A 80 9.82 -12.37 -2.05
CA TRP A 80 10.85 -12.39 -3.08
C TRP A 80 11.60 -13.71 -3.12
N ILE A 81 11.88 -14.28 -1.94
CA ILE A 81 12.50 -15.61 -1.83
C ILE A 81 11.59 -16.69 -2.44
N GLU A 82 10.30 -16.67 -2.12
CA GLU A 82 9.35 -17.66 -2.65
C GLU A 82 9.16 -17.52 -4.17
N LEU A 83 9.15 -16.30 -4.72
CA LEU A 83 9.13 -16.08 -6.17
C LEU A 83 10.38 -16.64 -6.86
N VAL A 84 11.56 -16.41 -6.29
CA VAL A 84 12.83 -16.97 -6.81
C VAL A 84 12.84 -18.50 -6.72
N ASN A 85 12.36 -19.07 -5.62
CA ASN A 85 12.23 -20.53 -5.46
C ASN A 85 11.26 -21.14 -6.48
N ALA A 86 10.24 -20.37 -6.90
CA ALA A 86 9.33 -20.74 -7.97
C ALA A 86 9.91 -20.58 -9.38
N GLY A 87 11.19 -20.20 -9.52
CA GLY A 87 11.89 -20.07 -10.79
C GLY A 87 11.73 -18.70 -11.47
N ILE A 88 11.25 -17.68 -10.75
CA ILE A 88 11.07 -16.33 -11.29
C ILE A 88 12.30 -15.48 -10.98
N SER A 89 12.90 -14.90 -12.02
CA SER A 89 14.02 -13.97 -11.90
C SER A 89 13.54 -12.58 -11.48
N ILE A 90 14.18 -11.99 -10.48
CA ILE A 90 13.88 -10.63 -10.02
C ILE A 90 14.97 -9.67 -10.52
N GLU A 91 14.57 -8.66 -11.29
CA GLU A 91 15.39 -7.52 -11.67
C GLU A 91 14.98 -6.31 -10.82
N TYR A 92 15.92 -5.74 -10.07
CA TYR A 92 15.65 -4.54 -9.29
C TYR A 92 15.81 -3.27 -10.13
N VAL A 93 14.85 -2.36 -10.04
CA VAL A 93 14.83 -1.08 -10.78
C VAL A 93 14.66 0.11 -9.84
N GLU A 94 15.21 1.26 -10.24
CA GLU A 94 15.26 2.48 -9.43
C GLU A 94 13.98 3.31 -9.47
N THR A 95 13.17 3.16 -10.53
CA THR A 95 11.95 3.97 -10.71
C THR A 95 10.69 3.11 -10.70
N VAL A 96 9.61 3.62 -10.08
CA VAL A 96 8.29 2.96 -10.11
C VAL A 96 7.76 2.83 -11.54
N ALA A 97 8.09 3.81 -12.40
CA ALA A 97 7.70 3.80 -13.80
C ALA A 97 8.24 2.60 -14.58
N GLU A 98 9.39 2.04 -14.19
CA GLU A 98 10.00 0.86 -14.83
C GLU A 98 9.60 -0.46 -14.16
N ALA A 99 9.05 -0.41 -12.95
CA ALA A 99 8.73 -1.58 -12.15
C ALA A 99 7.42 -2.25 -12.60
N ASP A 100 7.39 -3.58 -12.57
CA ASP A 100 6.17 -4.37 -12.68
C ASP A 100 5.44 -4.41 -11.33
N ILE A 101 6.21 -4.45 -10.24
CA ILE A 101 5.74 -4.59 -8.87
C ILE A 101 6.52 -3.66 -7.93
N TRP A 102 5.84 -3.03 -6.99
CA TRP A 102 6.47 -2.24 -5.94
C TRP A 102 5.68 -2.27 -4.64
N VAL A 103 6.36 -1.97 -3.53
CA VAL A 103 5.70 -1.80 -2.23
C VAL A 103 5.49 -0.32 -1.98
N ASN A 104 4.26 0.07 -1.67
CA ASN A 104 3.93 1.44 -1.32
C ASN A 104 3.33 1.55 0.09
N ASN A 105 3.54 2.71 0.73
CA ASN A 105 2.92 3.06 1.99
C ASN A 105 1.79 4.08 1.72
N PHE A 106 0.55 3.68 1.93
CA PHE A 106 -0.62 4.54 1.83
C PHE A 106 -0.85 5.19 3.19
N LEU A 107 -0.63 6.49 3.30
CA LEU A 107 -0.67 7.23 4.57
C LEU A 107 -1.84 8.22 4.56
N PHE A 108 -2.64 8.20 5.62
CA PHE A 108 -3.83 9.03 5.74
C PHE A 108 -3.74 9.88 7.00
N GLY A 109 -3.95 11.18 6.80
CA GLY A 109 -3.97 12.26 7.77
C GLY A 109 -5.37 12.62 8.23
N ALA A 110 -5.54 13.88 8.63
CA ALA A 110 -6.80 14.41 9.15
C ALA A 110 -7.85 14.56 8.06
N ASP A 111 -7.43 14.99 6.86
CA ASP A 111 -8.30 15.06 5.69
C ASP A 111 -8.24 13.74 4.92
N VAL A 112 -8.92 12.75 5.48
CA VAL A 112 -9.02 11.40 4.92
C VAL A 112 -9.57 11.44 3.48
N LEU A 113 -10.47 12.38 3.16
CA LEU A 113 -11.07 12.48 1.82
C LEU A 113 -10.03 12.95 0.80
N LEU A 114 -9.26 13.99 1.13
CA LEU A 114 -8.19 14.49 0.28
C LEU A 114 -7.10 13.43 0.07
N ASP A 115 -6.72 12.73 1.13
CA ASP A 115 -5.69 11.68 1.07
C ASP A 115 -6.18 10.48 0.25
N HIS A 116 -7.45 10.09 0.37
CA HIS A 116 -8.06 9.05 -0.48
C HIS A 116 -7.99 9.45 -1.94
N TYR A 117 -8.39 10.69 -2.26
CA TYR A 117 -8.36 11.22 -3.61
C TYR A 117 -6.93 11.25 -4.17
N TYR A 118 -5.96 11.72 -3.39
CA TYR A 118 -4.56 11.73 -3.77
C TYR A 118 -4.05 10.30 -4.06
N TRP A 119 -4.21 9.38 -3.12
CA TRP A 119 -3.66 8.04 -3.26
C TRP A 119 -4.26 7.25 -4.41
N LEU A 120 -5.57 7.34 -4.62
CA LEU A 120 -6.28 6.57 -5.63
C LEU A 120 -6.20 7.16 -7.03
N MET A 121 -5.98 8.47 -7.16
CA MET A 121 -6.10 9.14 -8.46
C MET A 121 -4.93 10.04 -8.85
N LEU A 122 -4.11 10.55 -7.94
CA LEU A 122 -3.05 11.51 -8.28
C LEU A 122 -1.63 11.05 -7.95
N SER A 123 -1.46 10.13 -7.00
CA SER A 123 -0.16 9.67 -6.55
C SER A 123 0.65 9.01 -7.69
N GLU A 124 1.98 8.97 -7.54
CA GLU A 124 2.85 8.21 -8.45
C GLU A 124 2.37 6.76 -8.57
N SER A 125 1.99 6.13 -7.45
CA SER A 125 1.44 4.78 -7.43
C SER A 125 0.15 4.68 -8.27
N ALA A 126 -0.79 5.62 -8.14
CA ALA A 126 -1.99 5.63 -8.97
C ALA A 126 -1.62 5.73 -10.46
N SER A 127 -0.76 6.67 -10.83
CA SER A 127 -0.35 6.88 -12.23
C SER A 127 0.33 5.65 -12.86
N ASN A 128 0.90 4.77 -12.04
CA ASN A 128 1.53 3.53 -12.49
C ASN A 128 0.61 2.30 -12.39
N MET A 129 -0.40 2.31 -11.52
CA MET A 129 -1.38 1.21 -11.40
C MET A 129 -2.52 1.29 -12.42
N ILE A 130 -2.87 2.50 -12.89
CA ILE A 130 -3.94 2.71 -13.88
C ILE A 130 -3.41 3.48 -15.10
N THR A 131 -4.08 3.32 -16.24
CA THR A 131 -3.70 4.04 -17.45
C THR A 131 -4.06 5.53 -17.36
N PRO A 132 -3.34 6.43 -18.06
CA PRO A 132 -3.67 7.85 -18.08
C PRO A 132 -5.08 8.16 -18.60
N PHE A 133 -5.64 7.29 -19.45
CA PHE A 133 -7.02 7.39 -19.89
C PHE A 133 -7.99 7.15 -18.72
N LYS A 134 -7.81 6.04 -17.99
CA LYS A 134 -8.66 5.65 -16.87
C LYS A 134 -8.57 6.64 -15.71
N GLN A 135 -7.37 7.15 -15.44
CA GLN A 135 -7.16 8.21 -14.45
C GLN A 135 -7.97 9.47 -14.77
N ARG A 136 -7.90 9.96 -16.02
CA ARG A 136 -8.68 11.13 -16.45
C ARG A 136 -10.18 10.88 -16.40
N GLN A 137 -10.62 9.68 -16.77
CA GLN A 137 -12.02 9.27 -16.66
C GLN A 137 -12.50 9.34 -15.21
N TRP A 138 -11.79 8.70 -14.28
CA TRP A 138 -12.18 8.68 -12.87
C TRP A 138 -12.14 10.05 -12.21
N ILE A 139 -11.18 10.91 -12.57
CA ILE A 139 -11.15 12.30 -12.10
C ILE A 139 -12.39 13.06 -12.59
N THR A 140 -12.76 12.89 -13.87
CA THR A 140 -13.96 13.52 -14.45
C THR A 140 -15.23 13.04 -13.76
N GLU A 141 -15.38 11.72 -13.59
CA GLU A 141 -16.49 11.09 -12.86
C GLU A 141 -16.55 11.58 -11.41
N PHE A 142 -15.40 11.67 -10.73
CA PHE A 142 -15.33 12.21 -9.37
C PHE A 142 -15.85 13.62 -9.32
N HIS A 143 -15.47 14.54 -10.22
CA HIS A 143 -15.99 15.91 -10.22
C HIS A 143 -17.49 15.99 -10.52
N GLN A 144 -17.99 15.12 -11.41
CA GLN A 144 -19.39 15.10 -11.84
C GLN A 144 -20.33 14.34 -10.89
N THR A 145 -19.78 13.52 -9.98
CA THR A 145 -20.61 12.70 -9.09
C THR A 145 -21.51 13.58 -8.21
N ARG A 146 -22.81 13.28 -8.26
CA ARG A 146 -23.82 13.85 -7.35
C ARG A 146 -23.98 13.01 -6.08
N ALA A 147 -23.39 11.82 -6.05
CA ALA A 147 -23.32 10.97 -4.88
C ALA A 147 -22.25 11.49 -3.89
N SER A 148 -22.13 10.81 -2.74
CA SER A 148 -21.05 11.10 -1.78
C SER A 148 -19.67 10.86 -2.42
N LYS A 149 -18.79 11.87 -2.36
CA LYS A 149 -17.39 11.76 -2.82
C LYS A 149 -16.64 10.64 -2.12
N SER A 150 -16.92 10.44 -0.83
CA SER A 150 -16.34 9.34 -0.04
C SER A 150 -16.80 7.98 -0.55
N ALA A 151 -18.10 7.82 -0.85
CA ALA A 151 -18.62 6.58 -1.42
C ALA A 151 -17.99 6.28 -2.79
N PHE A 152 -17.86 7.30 -3.65
CA PHE A 152 -17.19 7.15 -4.94
C PHE A 152 -15.73 6.67 -4.78
N LEU A 153 -14.98 7.22 -3.82
CA LEU A 153 -13.59 6.79 -3.58
C LEU A 153 -13.51 5.36 -3.03
N ASN A 154 -14.48 4.91 -2.22
CA ASN A 154 -14.57 3.51 -1.81
C ASN A 154 -14.83 2.59 -3.01
N ASP A 155 -15.69 3.01 -3.96
CA ASP A 155 -15.94 2.26 -5.19
C ASP A 155 -14.69 2.18 -6.07
N ILE A 156 -13.89 3.26 -6.12
CA ILE A 156 -12.59 3.23 -6.81
C ILE A 156 -11.65 2.23 -6.15
N GLU A 157 -11.53 2.21 -4.83
CA GLU A 157 -10.72 1.19 -4.14
C GLU A 157 -11.20 -0.23 -4.47
N ASP A 158 -12.51 -0.48 -4.46
CA ASP A 158 -13.06 -1.78 -4.84
C ASP A 158 -12.64 -2.18 -6.25
N ARG A 159 -12.66 -1.25 -7.21
CA ARG A 159 -12.14 -1.51 -8.57
C ARG A 159 -10.64 -1.82 -8.58
N TYR A 160 -9.82 -1.14 -7.76
CA TYR A 160 -8.40 -1.49 -7.61
C TYR A 160 -8.22 -2.94 -7.13
N LEU A 161 -9.01 -3.36 -6.15
CA LEU A 161 -8.96 -4.71 -5.59
C LEU A 161 -9.48 -5.78 -6.56
N GLU A 162 -10.60 -5.51 -7.24
CA GLU A 162 -11.21 -6.40 -8.23
C GLU A 162 -10.30 -6.61 -9.44
N GLU A 163 -9.68 -5.53 -9.95
CA GLU A 163 -8.73 -5.59 -11.07
C GLU A 163 -7.33 -6.05 -10.66
N LYS A 164 -7.16 -6.43 -9.39
CA LYS A 164 -5.92 -6.91 -8.79
C LYS A 164 -4.78 -5.92 -9.01
N ARG A 165 -5.04 -4.62 -8.90
CA ARG A 165 -4.03 -3.54 -9.05
C ARG A 165 -3.12 -3.43 -7.84
N LEU A 166 -3.61 -3.87 -6.68
CA LEU A 166 -2.84 -3.94 -5.45
C LEU A 166 -3.32 -5.08 -4.55
N VAL A 167 -2.44 -5.51 -3.64
CA VAL A 167 -2.76 -6.38 -2.50
C VAL A 167 -2.45 -5.58 -1.23
N PRO A 168 -3.47 -5.20 -0.44
CA PRO A 168 -3.23 -4.62 0.88
C PRO A 168 -2.52 -5.66 1.75
N LEU A 169 -1.53 -5.23 2.51
CA LEU A 169 -0.68 -6.12 3.32
C LEU A 169 -1.14 -6.04 4.78
N TRP A 170 -0.76 -4.99 5.49
CA TRP A 170 -1.11 -4.77 6.89
C TRP A 170 -1.20 -3.28 7.21
N VAL A 171 -1.88 -2.99 8.31
CA VAL A 171 -1.99 -1.63 8.85
C VAL A 171 -0.62 -1.17 9.34
N LYS A 172 -0.30 0.09 9.05
CA LYS A 172 0.88 0.80 9.56
C LYS A 172 0.40 1.88 10.51
N SER A 173 0.73 1.75 11.79
CA SER A 173 0.74 2.86 12.73
C SER A 173 2.14 3.46 12.78
N VAL A 174 2.22 4.79 12.74
CA VAL A 174 3.49 5.50 13.00
C VAL A 174 3.49 5.82 14.49
N ALA A 175 4.31 5.09 15.25
CA ALA A 175 4.60 5.41 16.64
C ALA A 175 6.04 5.93 16.71
N PHE A 176 6.20 7.15 17.22
CA PHE A 176 7.52 7.71 17.47
C PHE A 176 8.00 7.29 18.85
N LYS A 177 9.23 6.76 18.93
CA LYS A 177 9.92 6.60 20.20
C LYS A 177 10.48 7.97 20.60
N SER A 178 9.90 8.61 21.61
CA SER A 178 10.43 9.82 22.21
C SER A 178 11.31 9.47 23.42
N HIS A 179 12.34 10.27 23.66
CA HIS A 179 13.09 10.19 24.90
C HIS A 179 12.22 10.69 26.07
N ASP A 180 12.33 10.10 27.26
CA ASP A 180 11.51 10.44 28.44
C ASP A 180 11.51 11.93 28.82
N THR A 181 12.58 12.65 28.46
CA THR A 181 12.74 14.09 28.73
C THR A 181 12.31 14.96 27.55
N LEU A 182 12.04 14.39 26.38
CA LEU A 182 11.58 15.13 25.22
C LEU A 182 10.14 15.61 25.44
N ARG A 183 9.90 16.90 25.22
CA ARG A 183 8.62 17.59 25.39
C ARG A 183 8.33 18.42 24.14
N GLY A 184 7.08 18.86 24.02
CA GLY A 184 6.64 19.67 22.87
C GLY A 184 6.64 18.91 21.55
N THR A 185 6.60 17.58 21.60
CA THR A 185 6.36 16.75 20.42
C THR A 185 4.87 16.72 20.14
N ASP A 186 4.46 17.35 19.04
CA ASP A 186 3.14 17.15 18.46
C ASP A 186 3.32 16.28 17.22
N VAL A 187 2.57 15.18 17.15
CA VAL A 187 2.50 14.37 15.94
C VAL A 187 1.26 14.81 15.20
N ASP A 188 1.45 15.31 13.97
CA ASP A 188 0.32 15.67 13.14
C ASP A 188 -0.48 14.44 12.72
N SER A 189 -1.61 14.68 12.09
CA SER A 189 -2.53 13.63 11.69
C SER A 189 -1.93 12.67 10.65
N LEU A 190 -0.95 13.12 9.85
CA LEU A 190 -0.21 12.30 8.88
C LEU A 190 0.80 11.38 9.56
N GLY A 191 0.98 11.50 10.88
CA GLY A 191 2.00 10.78 11.61
C GLY A 191 3.38 11.39 11.39
N MET A 192 3.47 12.70 11.11
CA MET A 192 4.73 13.44 11.07
C MET A 192 4.92 14.17 12.41
N MET A 193 6.11 14.05 13.00
CA MET A 193 6.42 14.79 14.22
C MET A 193 6.77 16.23 13.86
N ASN A 194 6.01 17.19 14.39
CA ASN A 194 6.36 18.59 14.36
C ASN A 194 7.53 18.83 15.31
N LEU A 195 8.65 19.33 14.76
CA LEU A 195 9.87 19.60 15.51
C LEU A 195 9.98 21.05 16.00
N CYS A 196 9.06 21.94 15.61
CA CYS A 196 9.17 23.37 15.90
C CYS A 196 9.06 23.72 17.39
N ASN A 197 8.39 22.87 18.18
CA ASN A 197 8.12 23.12 19.60
C ASN A 197 8.90 22.18 20.53
N ILE A 198 9.85 21.40 20.00
CA ILE A 198 10.53 20.39 20.82
C ILE A 198 11.51 21.03 21.80
N TRP A 199 11.51 20.53 23.02
CA TRP A 199 12.50 20.88 24.04
C TRP A 199 12.76 19.70 24.96
N PHE A 200 13.90 19.71 25.64
CA PHE A 200 14.24 18.69 26.63
C PHE A 200 14.02 19.22 28.04
N ASP A 201 13.23 18.52 28.83
CA ASP A 201 13.09 18.77 30.26
C ASP A 201 14.37 18.34 30.97
N LYS A 202 15.16 19.33 31.38
CA LYS A 202 16.44 19.13 32.09
C LYS A 202 16.27 18.82 33.58
N ARG A 203 15.03 18.69 34.07
CA ARG A 203 14.80 18.24 35.45
C ARG A 203 15.29 16.79 35.56
N GLU A 204 16.46 16.61 36.16
CA GLU A 204 17.01 15.31 36.50
C GLU A 204 15.95 14.52 37.30
N LYS A 205 15.74 13.25 36.94
CA LYS A 205 15.06 12.31 37.84
C LYS A 205 15.97 12.22 39.08
N ALA A 206 15.63 12.97 40.13
CA ALA A 206 16.20 12.74 41.44
C ALA A 206 15.93 11.26 41.79
N ASN A 207 17.02 10.50 41.93
CA ASN A 207 16.98 9.11 42.38
C ASN A 207 16.31 8.99 43.74
#